data_AF-A0A0G0M7G3-F1
#
_entry.id   AF-A0A0G0M7G3-F1
#
_cell.length_a   1.000
_cell.length_b   1.000
_cell.length_c   1.000
_cell.angle_alpha   90.00
_cell.angle_beta   90.00
_cell.angle_gamma   90.00
#
_symmetry.space_group_name_H-M   'P 1'
#
loop_
_entity.id
_entity.type
_entity.pdbx_description
1 polymer ?
#
loop_
_entity_poly.entity_id
_entity_poly.type
_entity_poly.pdbx_seq_one_letter_code
_entity_poly.pdbx_strand_id
1 'polypeptide(L)'
;FISADSIQNLWPTFGQQDIAKIYVDASTPEGAVAAFYTYLKARRMEEGFKLLSKAYLQKTNFEEWTNRFKDILDVQIYGTRMEDERRNIVFVKFSTSNWVNGERQEHYYEGTWQTVLEDGVYKMYRSNIKEVENPSFDWFYADES
;
A
#
# COMPACT_ATOMS: atom_id res chain seq x y z
N PHE A 1 -37.26 -2.58 3.49
CA PHE A 1 -37.14 -1.21 2.92
C PHE A 1 -36.53 -0.33 3.99
N ILE A 2 -35.35 0.22 3.75
CA ILE A 2 -34.75 1.24 4.63
C ILE A 2 -35.04 2.60 3.98
N SER A 3 -35.62 3.53 4.74
CA SER A 3 -36.00 4.85 4.25
C SER A 3 -34.77 5.66 3.84
N ALA A 4 -34.86 6.41 2.74
CA ALA A 4 -33.82 7.32 2.27
C ALA A 4 -33.44 8.38 3.34
N ASP A 5 -34.36 8.69 4.27
CA ASP A 5 -34.12 9.61 5.39
C ASP A 5 -33.18 9.04 6.45
N SER A 6 -32.96 7.71 6.48
CA SER A 6 -32.04 7.07 7.44
C SER A 6 -30.57 7.24 7.06
N ILE A 7 -30.28 7.68 5.82
CA ILE A 7 -28.91 7.82 5.30
C ILE A 7 -28.34 9.22 5.58
N GLN A 8 -29.18 10.24 5.79
CA GLN A 8 -28.71 11.60 6.07
C GLN A 8 -28.00 11.76 7.43
N ASN A 9 -28.25 10.86 8.38
CA ASN A 9 -27.62 10.89 9.71
C ASN A 9 -26.37 10.00 9.82
N LEU A 10 -25.95 9.34 8.73
CA LEU A 10 -24.73 8.54 8.67
C LEU A 10 -23.63 9.21 7.84
N TRP A 11 -23.81 10.47 7.46
CA TRP A 11 -22.69 11.28 6.97
C TRP A 11 -21.79 11.53 8.16
N PRO A 12 -20.58 10.96 8.22
CA PRO A 12 -19.60 11.44 9.18
C PRO A 12 -19.46 12.91 8.86
N THR A 13 -19.70 13.75 9.84
CA THR A 13 -19.30 15.14 9.79
C THR A 13 -17.80 15.13 9.48
N PHE A 14 -17.43 15.28 8.20
CA PHE A 14 -16.07 15.56 7.71
C PHE A 14 -15.67 16.99 8.11
N GLY A 15 -16.00 17.39 9.34
CA GLY A 15 -15.54 18.60 9.97
C GLY A 15 -14.30 18.25 10.75
N GLN A 16 -13.13 18.57 10.16
CA GLN A 16 -11.85 18.71 10.86
C GLN A 16 -11.64 17.67 11.98
N GLN A 17 -11.65 16.38 11.64
CA GLN A 17 -10.72 15.51 12.35
C GLN A 17 -9.36 15.95 11.88
N ASP A 18 -8.59 16.59 12.77
CA ASP A 18 -7.15 16.73 12.62
C ASP A 18 -6.62 15.44 12.02
N ILE A 19 -6.21 15.53 10.76
CA ILE A 19 -5.69 14.42 9.96
C ILE A 19 -4.63 13.78 10.84
N ALA A 20 -4.93 12.63 11.44
CA ALA A 20 -4.01 11.95 12.33
C ALA A 20 -2.68 11.89 11.59
N LYS A 21 -1.63 12.54 12.13
CA LYS A 21 -0.34 12.58 11.47
C LYS A 21 0.08 11.14 11.27
N ILE A 22 0.03 10.67 10.03
CA ILE A 22 0.51 9.35 9.65
C ILE A 22 2.02 9.40 9.87
N TYR A 23 2.47 8.87 11.01
CA TYR A 23 3.89 8.69 11.30
C TYR A 23 4.30 7.34 10.75
N VAL A 24 5.19 7.37 9.76
CA VAL A 24 5.80 6.17 9.19
C VAL A 24 7.31 6.34 9.30
N ASP A 25 7.99 5.26 9.69
CA ASP A 25 9.43 5.21 9.78
C ASP A 25 9.99 4.48 8.56
N ALA A 26 10.67 5.21 7.68
CA ALA A 26 11.33 4.67 6.49
C ALA A 26 12.86 4.57 6.66
N SER A 27 13.35 4.59 7.91
CA SER A 27 14.78 4.44 8.23
C SER A 27 15.27 2.99 8.17
N THR A 28 14.36 2.03 8.05
CA THR A 28 14.65 0.60 7.82
C THR A 28 14.06 0.13 6.49
N PRO A 29 14.59 -0.96 5.89
CA PRO A 29 14.00 -1.55 4.68
C PRO A 29 12.52 -1.88 4.87
N GLU A 30 12.19 -2.59 5.95
CA GLU A 30 10.81 -3.01 6.25
C GLU A 30 9.90 -1.82 6.50
N GLY A 31 10.38 -0.85 7.28
CA GLY A 31 9.67 0.39 7.55
C GLY A 31 9.37 1.19 6.28
N ALA A 32 10.29 1.24 5.31
CA ALA A 32 10.05 1.89 4.02
C ALA A 32 8.96 1.20 3.21
N VAL A 33 8.88 -0.14 3.21
CA VAL A 33 7.80 -0.87 2.55
C VAL A 33 6.46 -0.60 3.24
N ALA A 34 6.41 -0.69 4.58
CA ALA A 34 5.21 -0.38 5.34
C ALA A 34 4.74 1.07 5.11
N ALA A 35 5.67 2.03 5.09
CA ALA A 35 5.42 3.43 4.78
C ALA A 35 4.82 3.61 3.38
N PHE A 36 5.39 2.95 2.36
CA PHE A 36 4.94 3.03 0.99
C PHE A 36 3.48 2.62 0.83
N TYR A 37 3.09 1.45 1.35
CA TYR A 37 1.70 0.99 1.27
C TYR A 37 0.76 1.78 2.17
N THR A 38 1.25 2.31 3.31
CA THR A 38 0.47 3.22 4.16
C THR A 38 0.12 4.51 3.41
N TYR A 39 1.07 5.08 2.65
CA TYR A 39 0.80 6.25 1.83
C TYR A 39 -0.20 5.96 0.69
N LEU A 40 -0.11 4.78 0.07
CA LEU A 40 -1.11 4.35 -0.93
C LEU A 40 -2.51 4.25 -0.31
N LYS A 41 -2.63 3.59 0.84
CA LYS A 41 -3.90 3.49 1.58
C LYS A 41 -4.49 4.86 1.92
N ALA A 42 -3.63 5.78 2.36
CA ALA A 42 -4.02 7.14 2.73
C ALA A 42 -4.19 8.08 1.53
N ARG A 43 -4.02 7.59 0.29
CA ARG A 43 -4.03 8.39 -0.96
C ARG A 43 -3.02 9.55 -0.96
N ARG A 44 -1.93 9.41 -0.19
CA ARG A 44 -0.80 10.35 -0.11
C ARG A 44 0.21 10.03 -1.21
N MET A 45 -0.22 10.25 -2.46
CA MET A 45 0.49 9.76 -3.64
C MET A 45 1.86 10.41 -3.82
N GLU A 46 2.00 11.69 -3.50
CA GLU A 46 3.31 12.36 -3.59
C GLU A 46 4.32 11.76 -2.61
N GLU A 47 3.89 11.45 -1.39
CA GLU A 47 4.73 10.84 -0.36
C GLU A 47 5.09 9.40 -0.70
N GLY A 48 4.15 8.62 -1.23
CA GLY A 48 4.42 7.30 -1.79
C GLY A 48 5.40 7.35 -2.95
N PHE A 49 5.22 8.30 -3.89
CA PHE A 49 6.11 8.48 -5.03
C PHE A 49 7.52 8.91 -4.60
N LYS A 50 7.64 9.75 -3.58
CA LYS A 50 8.93 10.16 -2.99
C LYS A 50 9.69 8.99 -2.35
N LEU A 51 9.03 7.86 -2.06
CA LEU A 51 9.71 6.64 -1.60
C LEU A 51 10.24 5.77 -2.72
N LEU A 52 9.96 6.05 -4.00
CA LEU A 52 10.57 5.35 -5.12
C LEU A 52 12.04 5.76 -5.27
N SER A 53 12.92 4.80 -5.58
CA SER A 53 14.34 5.08 -5.75
C SER A 53 14.63 5.82 -7.05
N LYS A 54 15.78 6.49 -7.13
CA LYS A 54 16.23 7.17 -8.37
C LYS A 54 16.22 6.22 -9.57
N ALA A 55 16.61 4.96 -9.38
CA ALA A 55 16.63 3.96 -10.44
C ALA A 55 15.23 3.46 -10.84
N TYR A 56 14.26 3.39 -9.92
CA TYR A 56 12.87 3.08 -10.26
C TYR A 56 12.26 4.22 -11.11
N LEU A 57 12.54 5.46 -10.72
CA LEU A 57 12.06 6.67 -11.38
C LEU A 57 12.59 6.87 -12.80
N GLN A 58 13.64 6.15 -13.23
CA GLN A 58 14.08 6.15 -14.63
C GLN A 58 13.05 5.53 -15.59
N LYS A 59 12.07 4.78 -15.07
CA LYS A 59 11.11 4.00 -15.86
C LYS A 59 9.69 4.55 -15.80
N THR A 60 9.46 5.63 -15.07
CA THR A 60 8.12 6.21 -14.91
C THR A 60 8.17 7.65 -14.41
N ASN A 61 7.07 8.36 -14.49
CA ASN A 61 6.87 9.66 -13.85
C ASN A 61 5.66 9.62 -12.89
N PHE A 62 5.39 10.74 -12.21
CA PHE A 62 4.33 10.81 -11.20
C PHE A 62 2.94 10.49 -11.79
N GLU A 63 2.62 11.06 -12.95
CA GLU A 63 1.33 10.85 -13.61
C GLU A 63 1.14 9.39 -14.04
N GLU A 64 2.13 8.82 -14.73
CA GLU A 64 2.10 7.41 -15.15
C GLU A 64 2.01 6.45 -13.96
N TRP A 65 2.73 6.74 -12.87
CA TRP A 65 2.72 5.91 -11.67
C TRP A 65 1.37 6.01 -10.96
N THR A 66 0.84 7.21 -10.72
CA THR A 66 -0.45 7.42 -10.05
C THR A 66 -1.62 6.85 -10.84
N ASN A 67 -1.58 6.92 -12.17
CA ASN A 67 -2.60 6.33 -13.05
C ASN A 67 -2.78 4.81 -12.86
N ARG A 68 -1.77 4.10 -12.33
CA ARG A 68 -1.87 2.66 -12.01
C ARG A 68 -2.82 2.38 -10.85
N PHE A 69 -3.14 3.38 -10.03
CA PHE A 69 -3.96 3.25 -8.83
C PHE A 69 -5.33 3.91 -8.98
N LYS A 70 -5.69 4.40 -10.17
CA LYS A 70 -6.93 5.18 -10.39
C LYS A 70 -8.21 4.43 -10.03
N ASP A 71 -8.22 3.11 -10.24
CA ASP A 71 -9.39 2.25 -10.02
C ASP A 71 -9.34 1.58 -8.63
N ILE A 72 -8.31 1.86 -7.83
CA ILE A 72 -8.13 1.31 -6.48
C ILE A 72 -8.90 2.19 -5.49
N LEU A 73 -9.80 1.57 -4.75
CA LEU A 73 -10.61 2.18 -3.70
C LEU A 73 -9.87 2.19 -2.37
N ASP A 74 -9.25 1.06 -2.01
CA ASP A 74 -8.56 0.83 -0.75
C ASP A 74 -7.37 -0.13 -0.92
N VAL A 75 -6.40 -0.03 -0.01
CA VAL A 75 -5.24 -0.93 0.10
C VAL A 75 -5.16 -1.42 1.53
N GLN A 76 -5.11 -2.73 1.74
CA GLN A 76 -4.95 -3.32 3.06
C GLN A 76 -3.65 -4.12 3.12
N ILE A 77 -2.80 -3.84 4.12
CA ILE A 77 -1.57 -4.60 4.36
C ILE A 77 -1.90 -5.70 5.38
N TYR A 78 -1.48 -6.93 5.11
CA TYR A 78 -1.63 -8.06 6.05
C TYR A 78 -0.35 -8.32 6.83
N GLY A 79 0.81 -8.04 6.22
CA GLY A 79 2.09 -8.18 6.91
C GLY A 79 3.26 -7.73 6.06
N THR A 80 4.33 -7.37 6.76
CA THR A 80 5.67 -7.22 6.21
C THR A 80 6.64 -8.03 7.05
N ARG A 81 7.73 -8.48 6.45
CA ARG A 81 8.87 -9.03 7.19
C ARG A 81 10.15 -8.90 6.39
N MET A 82 11.27 -8.73 7.06
CA MET A 82 12.58 -8.91 6.43
C MET A 82 12.72 -10.34 5.87
N GLU A 83 13.00 -10.44 4.57
CA GLU A 83 13.28 -11.71 3.88
C GLU A 83 14.79 -11.92 3.71
N ASP A 84 15.54 -10.84 3.43
CA ASP A 84 17.00 -10.87 3.34
C ASP A 84 17.60 -9.52 3.76
N GLU A 85 18.20 -9.48 4.95
CA GLU A 85 18.83 -8.28 5.49
C GLU A 85 20.04 -7.82 4.69
N ARG A 86 20.85 -8.73 4.17
CA ARG A 86 22.08 -8.38 3.44
C ARG A 86 21.78 -7.69 2.11
N ARG A 87 20.63 -8.02 1.51
CA ARG A 87 20.17 -7.45 0.24
C ARG A 87 19.05 -6.42 0.41
N ASN A 88 18.65 -6.11 1.65
CA ASN A 88 17.53 -5.24 1.99
C ASN A 88 16.22 -5.64 1.27
N ILE A 89 15.92 -6.94 1.27
CA ILE A 89 14.72 -7.51 0.67
C ILE A 89 13.68 -7.72 1.76
N VAL A 90 12.50 -7.17 1.52
CA VAL A 90 11.34 -7.21 2.41
C VAL A 90 10.22 -7.94 1.69
N PHE A 91 9.63 -8.92 2.38
CA PHE A 91 8.40 -9.56 1.95
C PHE A 91 7.19 -8.72 2.39
N VAL A 92 6.14 -8.69 1.58
CA VAL A 92 4.88 -7.99 1.88
C VAL A 92 3.68 -8.80 1.37
N LYS A 93 2.60 -8.79 2.16
CA LYS A 93 1.25 -9.24 1.77
C LYS A 93 0.28 -8.08 1.86
N PHE A 94 -0.51 -7.88 0.82
CA PHE A 94 -1.52 -6.84 0.80
C PHE A 94 -2.68 -7.20 -0.14
N SER A 95 -3.81 -6.53 0.01
CA SER A 95 -4.92 -6.57 -0.95
C SER A 95 -5.24 -5.18 -1.47
N THR A 96 -5.92 -5.14 -2.60
CA THR A 96 -6.55 -3.94 -3.14
C THR A 96 -8.02 -4.19 -3.38
N SER A 97 -8.84 -3.23 -2.99
CA SER A 97 -10.25 -3.21 -3.36
C SER A 97 -10.40 -2.32 -4.59
N ASN A 98 -10.87 -2.84 -5.71
CA ASN A 98 -10.94 -2.11 -6.98
C ASN A 98 -12.40 -1.89 -7.38
N TRP A 99 -12.67 -0.78 -8.07
CA TRP A 99 -13.97 -0.55 -8.71
C TRP A 99 -13.93 -1.01 -10.16
N VAL A 100 -14.58 -2.13 -10.47
CA VAL A 100 -14.56 -2.75 -11.80
C VAL A 100 -16.00 -3.01 -12.23
N ASN A 101 -16.41 -2.42 -13.36
CA ASN A 101 -17.73 -2.63 -13.97
C ASN A 101 -18.94 -2.41 -13.03
N GLY A 102 -18.82 -1.47 -12.08
CA GLY A 102 -19.90 -1.16 -11.13
C GLY A 102 -19.92 -2.05 -9.88
N GLU A 103 -18.94 -2.94 -9.73
CA GLU A 103 -18.79 -3.82 -8.58
C GLU A 103 -17.43 -3.61 -7.89
N ARG A 104 -17.40 -3.86 -6.58
CA ARG A 104 -16.17 -3.90 -5.80
C ARG A 104 -15.54 -5.29 -5.92
N GLN A 105 -14.30 -5.36 -6.39
CA GLN A 105 -13.54 -6.60 -6.50
C GLN A 105 -12.30 -6.55 -5.60
N GLU A 106 -12.03 -7.64 -4.90
CA GLU A 106 -10.85 -7.78 -4.04
C GLU A 106 -9.76 -8.59 -4.74
N HIS A 107 -8.55 -8.06 -4.77
CA HIS A 107 -7.36 -8.74 -5.29
C HIS A 107 -6.31 -8.87 -4.18
N TYR A 108 -5.61 -10.00 -4.15
CA TYR A 108 -4.63 -10.31 -3.12
C TYR A 108 -3.26 -10.45 -3.73
N TYR A 109 -2.23 -9.96 -3.04
CA TYR A 109 -0.88 -9.90 -3.55
C TYR A 109 0.12 -10.29 -2.47
N GLU A 110 1.15 -11.00 -2.89
CA GLU A 110 2.33 -11.23 -2.08
C GLU A 110 3.61 -11.13 -2.90
N GLY A 111 4.73 -10.92 -2.23
CA GLY A 111 6.03 -10.98 -2.83
C GLY A 111 7.00 -10.04 -2.15
N THR A 112 8.03 -9.62 -2.89
CA THR A 112 9.16 -8.93 -2.28
C THR A 112 9.43 -7.57 -2.92
N TRP A 113 9.88 -6.64 -2.08
CA TRP A 113 10.57 -5.43 -2.49
C TRP A 113 12.03 -5.50 -2.09
N GLN A 114 12.92 -5.24 -3.04
CA GLN A 114 14.28 -4.81 -2.73
C GLN A 114 14.26 -3.30 -2.49
N THR A 115 14.89 -2.86 -1.39
CA THR A 115 15.06 -1.44 -1.08
C THR A 115 16.53 -1.01 -1.17
N VAL A 116 16.76 0.30 -1.30
CA VAL A 116 18.09 0.90 -1.34
C VAL A 116 18.11 2.15 -0.47
N LEU A 117 19.17 2.34 0.30
CA LEU A 117 19.34 3.54 1.12
C LEU A 117 19.77 4.71 0.23
N GLU A 118 18.93 5.74 0.14
CA GLU A 118 19.22 6.98 -0.58
C GLU A 118 18.92 8.17 0.34
N ASP A 119 19.92 9.04 0.53
CA ASP A 119 19.76 10.27 1.30
C ASP A 119 19.20 10.02 2.73
N GLY A 120 19.63 8.92 3.36
CA GLY A 120 19.24 8.52 4.72
C GLY A 120 17.86 7.84 4.85
N VAL A 121 17.19 7.56 3.73
CA VAL A 121 15.86 6.91 3.70
C VAL A 121 15.92 5.68 2.79
N TYR A 122 15.33 4.56 3.21
CA TYR A 122 15.21 3.41 2.32
C TYR A 122 14.14 3.67 1.27
N LYS A 123 14.47 3.40 0.00
CA LYS A 123 13.63 3.63 -1.17
C LYS A 123 13.29 2.33 -1.89
N MET A 124 12.11 2.28 -2.49
CA MET A 124 11.60 1.15 -3.26
C MET A 124 12.40 1.03 -4.58
N TYR A 125 13.23 -0.01 -4.70
CA TYR A 125 14.12 -0.18 -5.87
C TYR A 125 13.52 -1.10 -6.93
N ARG A 126 13.14 -2.33 -6.54
CA ARG A 126 12.55 -3.31 -7.45
C ARG A 126 11.59 -4.21 -6.70
N SER A 127 10.43 -4.48 -7.31
CA SER A 127 9.48 -5.45 -6.81
C SER A 127 9.52 -6.77 -7.58
N ASN A 128 9.09 -7.82 -6.91
CA ASN A 128 8.67 -9.09 -7.47
C ASN A 128 7.39 -9.49 -6.71
N ILE A 129 6.27 -8.87 -7.09
CA ILE A 129 4.95 -9.07 -6.48
C ILE A 129 4.10 -9.86 -7.47
N LYS A 130 3.36 -10.82 -6.93
CA LYS A 130 2.44 -11.68 -7.69
C LYS A 130 1.06 -11.59 -7.08
N GLU A 131 0.05 -11.73 -7.92
CA GLU A 131 -1.32 -11.92 -7.49
C GLU A 131 -1.51 -13.34 -6.95
N VAL A 132 -2.29 -13.46 -5.88
CA VAL A 132 -2.67 -14.72 -5.25
C VAL A 132 -4.16 -14.92 -5.51
N GLU A 133 -4.47 -15.88 -6.38
CA GLU A 133 -5.85 -16.26 -6.66
C GLU A 133 -6.41 -17.08 -5.48
N ASN A 134 -7.55 -16.66 -4.93
CA ASN A 134 -8.28 -17.38 -3.89
C ASN A 134 -7.40 -17.81 -2.68
N PRO A 135 -6.79 -16.85 -1.94
CA PRO A 135 -5.96 -17.18 -0.78
C PRO A 135 -6.74 -17.99 0.26
N SER A 136 -6.07 -18.98 0.85
CA SER A 136 -6.62 -19.73 1.99
C SER A 136 -6.68 -18.85 3.24
N PHE A 137 -7.44 -19.29 4.24
CA PHE A 137 -7.52 -18.59 5.53
C PHE A 137 -6.14 -18.38 6.16
N ASP A 138 -5.26 -19.37 6.09
CA ASP A 138 -3.92 -19.30 6.67
C ASP A 138 -3.05 -18.21 6.03
N TRP A 139 -3.29 -17.85 4.77
CA TRP A 139 -2.53 -16.81 4.07
C TRP A 139 -2.56 -15.47 4.83
N PHE A 140 -3.69 -15.17 5.49
CA PHE A 140 -3.92 -13.94 6.25
C PHE A 140 -3.22 -13.89 7.61
N TYR A 141 -2.77 -15.04 8.15
CA TYR A 141 -2.24 -15.14 9.52
C TYR A 141 -0.88 -15.85 9.63
N ALA A 142 -0.39 -16.48 8.55
CA ALA A 142 0.78 -17.36 8.58
C ALA A 142 2.12 -16.70 8.97
N ASP A 143 2.19 -15.37 9.09
CA ASP A 143 3.42 -14.64 9.43
C ASP A 143 3.48 -14.17 10.91
N GLU A 144 2.53 -14.55 11.76
CA GLU A 144 2.51 -14.20 13.21
C GLU A 144 3.22 -15.23 14.14
N SER A 145 4.01 -16.17 13.61
CA SER A 145 4.64 -17.24 14.40
C SER A 145 6.10 -17.00 14.76
#